data_AF-A0A6B2LPM2-F1
#
_entry.id   AF-A0A6B2LPM2-F1
#
_cell.length_a   1.000
_cell.length_b   1.000
_cell.length_c   1.000
_cell.angle_alpha   90.00
_cell.angle_beta   90.00
_cell.angle_gamma   90.00
#
_symmetry.space_group_name_H-M   'P 1'
#
loop_
_entity.id
_entity.type
_entity.pdbx_description
1 polymer ?
#
loop_
_entity_poly.entity_id
_entity_poly.type
_entity_poly.pdbx_seq_one_letter_code
_entity_poly.pdbx_strand_id
1 'polypeptide(L)'
;MDVFAGQFQWMGMMSQHYLKVDPRYIHGLSHVSGHSVFMTSMVELLLQTPLCIATYWGFHHQSPWRRVTQLAASILHLSGMWWMYYPEALAGFPHLEIDRNFEFTFDHILYYWFGYCFCCTLWTVVPVYMCYKAAKEISQLIQAAGIKKMN
;
A
#
# COMPACT_ATOMS: atom_id res chain seq x y z
N MET A 1 2.08 0.60 9.43
CA MET A 1 2.22 1.76 10.33
C MET A 1 0.86 2.43 10.48
N ASP A 2 0.21 2.60 9.34
CA ASP A 2 -1.10 3.19 9.07
C ASP A 2 -2.21 2.56 9.92
N VAL A 3 -2.24 1.22 10.03
CA VAL A 3 -3.19 0.51 10.91
C VAL A 3 -3.04 0.91 12.38
N PHE A 4 -1.83 0.91 12.92
CA PHE A 4 -1.61 1.10 14.36
C PHE A 4 -1.55 2.59 14.75
N ALA A 5 -0.84 3.41 13.99
CA ALA A 5 -0.72 4.85 14.22
C ALA A 5 -1.93 5.62 13.70
N GLY A 6 -2.42 5.29 12.51
CA GLY A 6 -3.60 5.92 11.91
C GLY A 6 -4.90 5.34 12.46
N GLN A 7 -5.21 4.08 12.15
CA GLN A 7 -6.55 3.55 12.41
C GLN A 7 -6.85 3.29 13.90
N PHE A 8 -5.90 2.72 14.63
CA PHE A 8 -6.08 2.42 16.05
C PHE A 8 -5.53 3.49 16.99
N GLN A 9 -4.77 4.46 16.46
CA GLN A 9 -4.17 5.56 17.22
C GLN A 9 -3.31 5.10 18.41
N TRP A 10 -2.75 3.89 18.37
CA TRP A 10 -1.98 3.29 19.48
C TRP A 10 -0.57 3.86 19.65
N MET A 11 -0.10 4.68 18.71
CA MET A 11 1.27 5.20 18.69
C MET A 11 1.32 6.71 18.94
N GLY A 12 0.85 7.18 20.10
CA GLY A 12 0.82 8.59 20.57
C GLY A 12 1.35 9.66 19.60
N MET A 13 2.66 9.92 19.62
CA MET A 13 3.30 10.95 18.78
C MET A 13 3.21 10.65 17.27
N MET A 14 3.39 9.39 16.88
CA MET A 14 3.24 8.98 15.49
C MET A 14 1.82 9.20 15.00
N SER A 15 0.82 8.84 15.81
CA SER A 15 -0.60 9.01 15.47
C SER A 15 -0.92 10.48 15.20
N GLN A 16 -0.42 11.40 16.05
CA GLN A 16 -0.61 12.84 15.86
C GLN A 16 -0.06 13.35 14.53
N HIS A 17 1.14 12.92 14.15
CA HIS A 17 1.72 13.30 12.86
C HIS A 17 1.06 12.60 11.68
N TYR A 18 0.61 11.37 11.85
CA TYR A 18 -0.07 10.61 10.82
C TYR A 18 -1.40 11.26 10.43
N LEU A 19 -2.10 11.84 11.39
CA LEU A 19 -3.35 12.59 11.15
C LEU A 19 -3.16 13.89 10.39
N LYS A 20 -1.96 14.47 10.43
CA LYS A 20 -1.60 15.60 9.56
C LYS A 20 -1.36 15.15 8.12
N VAL A 21 -0.90 13.90 7.92
CA VAL A 21 -0.75 13.32 6.58
C VAL A 21 -2.12 12.99 6.02
N ASP A 22 -2.99 12.32 6.78
CA ASP A 22 -4.33 11.96 6.33
C ASP A 22 -5.34 12.03 7.49
N PRO A 23 -6.20 13.06 7.55
CA PRO A 23 -7.16 13.25 8.63
C PRO A 23 -8.30 12.23 8.61
N ARG A 24 -8.49 11.50 7.50
CA ARG A 24 -9.58 10.52 7.35
C ARG A 24 -9.50 9.40 8.39
N TYR A 25 -8.30 9.12 8.93
CA TYR A 25 -8.09 8.12 9.97
C TYR A 25 -8.78 8.44 11.31
N ILE A 26 -9.08 9.70 11.63
CA ILE A 26 -9.91 10.05 12.81
C ILE A 26 -11.35 9.61 12.63
N HIS A 27 -11.88 9.71 11.40
CA HIS A 27 -13.30 9.50 11.15
C HIS A 27 -13.71 8.03 11.24
N GLY A 28 -12.80 7.11 10.86
CA GLY A 28 -13.04 5.67 10.90
C GLY A 28 -14.36 5.26 10.22
N LEU A 29 -15.08 4.33 10.83
CA LEU A 29 -16.39 3.87 10.34
C LEU A 29 -17.53 4.89 10.51
N SER A 30 -17.34 5.91 11.34
CA SER A 30 -18.41 6.85 11.71
C SER A 30 -18.77 7.82 10.58
N HIS A 31 -17.87 8.05 9.62
CA HIS A 31 -18.13 8.88 8.45
C HIS A 31 -17.69 8.21 7.15
N VAL A 32 -18.40 8.53 6.07
CA VAL A 32 -18.11 8.01 4.72
C VAL A 32 -16.69 8.31 4.26
N SER A 33 -16.14 9.47 4.63
CA SER A 33 -14.75 9.84 4.31
C SER A 33 -13.71 8.91 4.96
N GLY A 34 -14.05 8.26 6.08
CA GLY A 34 -13.17 7.32 6.78
C GLY A 34 -13.34 5.85 6.35
N HIS A 35 -14.35 5.53 5.54
CA HIS A 35 -14.62 4.14 5.15
C HIS A 35 -13.48 3.53 4.31
N SER A 36 -12.89 4.32 3.41
CA SER A 36 -11.79 3.86 2.55
C SER A 36 -10.54 3.52 3.36
N VAL A 37 -10.12 4.40 4.29
CA VAL A 37 -8.96 4.18 5.14
C VAL A 37 -9.18 3.04 6.12
N PHE A 38 -10.40 2.89 6.65
CA PHE A 38 -10.75 1.78 7.53
C PHE A 38 -10.70 0.43 6.82
N MET A 39 -11.37 0.32 5.66
CA MET A 39 -11.41 -0.92 4.89
C MET A 39 -10.01 -1.32 4.42
N THR A 40 -9.21 -0.35 3.96
CA THR A 40 -7.81 -0.57 3.57
C THR A 40 -7.00 -1.05 4.76
N SER A 41 -7.14 -0.42 5.94
CA SER A 41 -6.45 -0.83 7.17
C SER A 41 -6.80 -2.27 7.59
N MET A 42 -8.06 -2.69 7.42
CA MET A 42 -8.48 -4.05 7.73
C MET A 42 -7.90 -5.06 6.74
N VAL A 43 -7.87 -4.74 5.44
CA VAL A 43 -7.22 -5.58 4.42
C VAL A 43 -5.71 -5.67 4.67
N GLU A 44 -5.07 -4.58 5.05
CA GLU A 44 -3.65 -4.53 5.43
C GLU A 44 -3.34 -5.47 6.59
N LEU A 45 -4.14 -5.38 7.66
CA LEU A 45 -3.92 -6.16 8.87
C LEU A 45 -4.23 -7.65 8.67
N LEU A 46 -5.38 -7.96 8.05
CA LEU A 46 -5.91 -9.33 8.00
C LEU A 46 -5.41 -10.13 6.80
N LEU A 47 -5.05 -9.47 5.70
CA LEU A 47 -4.64 -10.15 4.46
C LEU A 47 -3.20 -9.82 4.08
N GLN A 48 -2.86 -8.54 3.93
CA GLN A 48 -1.53 -8.17 3.43
C GLN A 48 -0.43 -8.55 4.41
N THR A 49 -0.61 -8.30 5.71
CA THR A 49 0.40 -8.60 6.73
C THR A 49 0.70 -10.11 6.80
N PRO A 50 -0.30 -11.02 6.92
CA PRO A 50 -0.04 -12.46 6.83
C PRO A 50 0.57 -12.89 5.50
N LEU A 51 0.13 -12.32 4.37
CA LEU A 51 0.70 -12.65 3.05
C LEU A 51 2.15 -12.18 2.90
N CYS A 52 2.52 -11.04 3.49
CA CYS A 52 3.90 -10.56 3.52
C CYS A 52 4.79 -11.48 4.36
N ILE A 53 4.31 -11.89 5.55
CA ILE A 53 5.01 -12.85 6.41
C ILE A 53 5.17 -14.20 5.70
N ALA A 54 4.10 -14.71 5.08
CA ALA A 54 4.15 -15.92 4.28
C ALA A 54 5.16 -15.77 3.14
N THR A 55 5.10 -14.68 2.37
CA THR A 55 6.04 -14.42 1.28
C THR A 55 7.48 -14.44 1.76
N TYR A 56 7.78 -13.73 2.86
CA TYR A 56 9.11 -13.76 3.48
C TYR A 56 9.54 -15.18 3.87
N TRP A 57 8.66 -15.92 4.56
CA TRP A 57 8.94 -17.30 4.97
C TRP A 57 9.20 -18.22 3.78
N GLY A 58 8.45 -18.04 2.68
CA GLY A 58 8.60 -18.81 1.45
C GLY A 58 9.88 -18.50 0.70
N PHE A 59 10.35 -17.24 0.73
CA PHE A 59 11.68 -16.89 0.22
C PHE A 59 12.79 -17.49 1.08
N HIS A 60 12.65 -17.44 2.41
CA HIS A 60 13.63 -18.01 3.33
C HIS A 60 13.79 -19.53 3.14
N HIS A 61 12.68 -20.25 2.95
CA HIS A 61 12.68 -21.72 2.78
C HIS A 61 12.70 -22.18 1.33
N GLN A 62 12.96 -21.27 0.38
CA GLN A 62 12.96 -21.57 -1.05
C GLN A 62 11.72 -22.33 -1.53
N SER A 63 10.54 -22.04 -0.95
CA SER A 63 9.30 -22.73 -1.26
C SER A 63 8.78 -22.39 -2.67
N PRO A 64 8.04 -23.29 -3.34
CA PRO A 64 7.52 -23.05 -4.68
C PRO A 64 6.42 -21.98 -4.71
N TRP A 65 5.59 -21.90 -3.66
CA TRP A 65 4.46 -20.97 -3.57
C TRP A 65 4.89 -19.52 -3.30
N ARG A 66 6.18 -19.24 -3.04
CA ARG A 66 6.69 -17.90 -2.70
C ARG A 66 6.35 -16.84 -3.74
N ARG A 67 6.33 -17.21 -5.03
CA ARG A 67 5.98 -16.28 -6.13
C ARG A 67 4.50 -15.97 -6.16
N VAL A 68 3.66 -16.95 -5.84
CA VAL A 68 2.20 -16.76 -5.80
C VAL A 68 1.83 -15.83 -4.66
N THR A 69 2.40 -16.04 -3.46
CA THR A 69 2.14 -15.13 -2.33
C THR A 69 2.74 -13.75 -2.55
N GLN A 70 3.93 -13.65 -3.17
CA GLN A 70 4.50 -12.37 -3.57
C GLN A 70 3.57 -11.60 -4.51
N LEU A 71 3.05 -12.28 -5.54
CA LEU A 71 2.12 -11.68 -6.50
C LEU A 71 0.83 -11.24 -5.80
N ALA A 72 0.24 -12.09 -4.96
CA ALA A 72 -0.97 -11.79 -4.21
C ALA A 72 -0.79 -10.59 -3.27
N ALA A 73 0.28 -10.57 -2.47
CA ALA A 73 0.60 -9.45 -1.58
C ALA A 73 0.78 -8.15 -2.38
N SER A 74 1.55 -8.21 -3.47
CA SER A 74 1.82 -7.04 -4.32
C SER A 74 0.56 -6.48 -4.97
N ILE A 75 -0.33 -7.33 -5.48
CA ILE A 75 -1.63 -6.91 -6.03
C ILE A 75 -2.50 -6.25 -4.97
N LEU A 76 -2.53 -6.79 -3.75
CA LEU A 76 -3.30 -6.19 -2.66
C LEU A 76 -2.76 -4.81 -2.27
N HIS A 77 -1.43 -4.62 -2.23
CA HIS A 77 -0.84 -3.30 -2.01
C HIS A 77 -1.28 -2.30 -3.09
N LEU A 78 -1.22 -2.70 -4.37
CA LEU A 78 -1.69 -1.86 -5.48
C LEU A 78 -3.19 -1.55 -5.38
N SER A 79 -3.98 -2.51 -4.92
CA SER A 79 -5.42 -2.32 -4.73
C SER A 79 -5.71 -1.29 -3.64
N GLY A 80 -4.96 -1.32 -2.53
CA GLY A 80 -5.04 -0.30 -1.49
C GLY A 80 -4.73 1.11 -2.03
N MET A 81 -3.68 1.23 -2.85
CA MET A 81 -3.35 2.50 -3.52
C MET A 81 -4.51 2.99 -4.40
N TRP A 82 -5.07 2.08 -5.19
CA TRP A 82 -6.18 2.36 -6.11
C TRP A 82 -7.46 2.81 -5.40
N TRP A 83 -7.78 2.26 -4.22
CA TRP A 83 -8.99 2.63 -3.49
C TRP A 83 -8.83 3.87 -2.62
N MET A 84 -7.62 4.12 -2.10
CA MET A 84 -7.42 5.16 -1.08
C MET A 84 -6.84 6.46 -1.62
N TYR A 85 -5.89 6.39 -2.55
CA TYR A 85 -5.08 7.54 -2.95
C TYR A 85 -5.37 8.03 -4.36
N TYR A 86 -5.67 7.14 -5.31
CA TYR A 86 -6.06 7.57 -6.67
C TYR A 86 -7.35 8.41 -6.68
N PRO A 87 -8.44 8.03 -5.97
CA PRO A 87 -9.65 8.85 -5.92
C PRO A 87 -9.40 10.21 -5.28
N GLU A 88 -8.53 10.25 -4.27
CA GLU A 88 -8.13 11.49 -3.59
C GLU A 88 -7.46 12.45 -4.58
N ALA A 89 -6.51 11.95 -5.37
CA ALA A 89 -5.84 12.74 -6.40
C ALA A 89 -6.80 13.18 -7.52
N LEU A 90 -7.67 12.29 -7.99
CA LEU A 90 -8.65 12.60 -9.04
C LEU A 90 -9.71 13.60 -8.59
N ALA A 91 -10.05 13.62 -7.29
CA ALA A 91 -10.96 14.58 -6.69
C ALA A 91 -10.30 15.92 -6.31
N GLY A 92 -9.00 16.10 -6.61
CA GLY A 92 -8.28 17.33 -6.32
C GLY A 92 -7.86 17.48 -4.85
N PHE A 93 -7.64 16.36 -4.17
CA PHE A 93 -7.16 16.24 -2.79
C PHE A 93 -8.06 16.93 -1.75
N PRO A 94 -9.35 16.56 -1.65
CA PRO A 94 -10.31 17.21 -0.75
C PRO A 94 -9.99 17.07 0.75
N HIS A 95 -9.21 16.05 1.15
CA HIS A 95 -8.90 15.75 2.54
C HIS A 95 -7.44 16.00 2.91
N LEU A 96 -6.57 16.31 1.94
CA LEU A 96 -5.13 16.46 2.16
C LEU A 96 -4.70 17.91 2.04
N GLU A 97 -3.86 18.36 2.96
CA GLU A 97 -3.19 19.65 2.86
C GLU A 97 -2.04 19.53 1.85
N ILE A 98 -2.27 20.02 0.62
CA ILE A 98 -1.29 19.94 -0.48
C ILE A 98 -0.58 21.28 -0.71
N ASP A 99 0.68 21.20 -1.15
CA ASP A 99 1.52 22.37 -1.45
C ASP A 99 1.23 22.94 -2.87
N ARG A 100 0.04 23.55 -3.05
CA ARG A 100 -0.44 24.01 -4.38
C ARG A 100 0.48 25.05 -5.03
N ASN A 101 1.11 25.87 -4.22
CA ASN A 101 1.93 27.00 -4.66
C ASN A 101 3.44 26.68 -4.67
N PHE A 102 3.83 25.44 -4.37
CA PHE A 102 5.24 25.03 -4.27
C PHE A 102 6.03 25.90 -3.29
N GLU A 103 5.47 26.13 -2.10
CA GLU A 103 6.09 26.95 -1.05
C GLU A 103 7.19 26.18 -0.31
N PHE A 104 7.16 24.84 -0.33
CA PHE A 104 8.16 23.97 0.29
C PHE A 104 8.49 24.33 1.74
N THR A 105 7.47 24.73 2.51
CA THR A 105 7.61 24.86 3.97
C THR A 105 7.99 23.50 4.57
N PHE A 106 8.56 23.49 5.77
CA PHE A 106 8.93 22.23 6.42
C PHE A 106 7.74 21.26 6.55
N ASP A 107 6.56 21.78 6.89
CA ASP A 107 5.33 20.98 6.98
C ASP A 107 4.88 20.45 5.61
N HIS A 108 4.95 21.25 4.55
CA HIS A 108 4.67 20.79 3.18
C HIS A 108 5.66 19.71 2.74
N ILE A 109 6.96 19.87 3.02
CA ILE A 109 7.98 18.88 2.69
C ILE A 109 7.70 17.57 3.43
N LEU A 110 7.40 17.64 4.73
CA LEU A 110 7.27 16.46 5.57
C LEU A 110 5.95 15.71 5.31
N TYR A 111 4.81 16.40 5.28
CA TYR A 111 3.50 15.75 5.22
C TYR A 111 3.04 15.50 3.79
N TYR A 112 3.16 16.50 2.90
CA TYR A 112 2.72 16.35 1.51
C TYR A 112 3.77 15.68 0.65
N TRP A 113 4.97 16.25 0.52
CA TRP A 113 5.97 15.70 -0.41
C TRP A 113 6.53 14.35 0.03
N PHE A 114 6.90 14.22 1.31
CA PHE A 114 7.40 12.96 1.85
C PHE A 114 6.25 12.01 2.23
N GLY A 115 5.38 12.44 3.15
CA GLY A 115 4.32 11.61 3.71
C GLY A 115 3.33 11.10 2.66
N TYR A 116 2.91 11.95 1.72
CA TYR A 116 2.02 11.56 0.64
C TYR A 116 2.80 11.16 -0.62
N CYS A 117 3.44 12.09 -1.33
CA CYS A 117 3.97 11.83 -2.68
C CYS A 117 5.01 10.72 -2.71
N PHE A 118 6.06 10.79 -1.88
CA PHE A 118 7.14 9.81 -1.87
C PHE A 118 6.66 8.44 -1.39
N CYS A 119 5.99 8.37 -0.24
CA CYS A 119 5.51 7.10 0.31
C CYS A 119 4.49 6.42 -0.61
N CYS A 120 3.51 7.15 -1.15
CA CYS A 120 2.54 6.61 -2.11
C CYS A 120 3.22 6.09 -3.39
N THR A 121 4.24 6.82 -3.87
CA THR A 121 5.03 6.38 -5.03
C THR A 121 5.74 5.07 -4.73
N LEU A 122 6.37 4.94 -3.57
CA LEU A 122 7.06 3.72 -3.17
C LEU A 122 6.07 2.54 -3.06
N TRP A 123 4.89 2.77 -2.48
CA TRP A 123 3.82 1.76 -2.32
C TRP A 123 3.13 1.40 -3.64
N THR A 124 3.40 2.14 -4.72
CA THR A 124 2.97 1.79 -6.07
C THR A 124 4.09 1.10 -6.85
N VAL A 125 5.26 1.72 -6.93
CA VAL A 125 6.36 1.29 -7.79
C VAL A 125 6.95 -0.05 -7.31
N VAL A 126 7.15 -0.22 -5.99
CA VAL A 126 7.73 -1.46 -5.47
C VAL A 126 6.82 -2.66 -5.72
N PRO A 127 5.51 -2.63 -5.39
CA PRO A 127 4.62 -3.75 -5.71
C PRO A 127 4.48 -4.01 -7.21
N VAL A 128 4.45 -2.99 -8.08
CA VAL A 128 4.47 -3.20 -9.54
C VAL A 128 5.73 -3.99 -9.96
N TYR A 129 6.89 -3.58 -9.48
CA TYR A 129 8.14 -4.27 -9.77
C TYR A 129 8.14 -5.71 -9.23
N MET A 130 7.62 -5.93 -8.02
CA MET A 130 7.49 -7.26 -7.43
C MET A 130 6.54 -8.15 -8.24
N CYS A 131 5.42 -7.62 -8.72
CA CYS A 131 4.51 -8.32 -9.64
C CYS A 131 5.23 -8.73 -10.92
N TYR A 132 5.93 -7.79 -11.56
CA TYR A 132 6.69 -8.06 -12.78
C TYR A 132 7.74 -9.15 -12.57
N LYS A 133 8.51 -9.07 -11.48
CA LYS A 133 9.52 -10.06 -11.13
C LYS A 133 8.90 -11.45 -10.92
N ALA A 134 7.84 -11.54 -10.13
CA ALA A 134 7.15 -12.81 -9.85
C ALA A 134 6.57 -13.41 -11.13
N ALA A 135 5.92 -12.60 -11.98
CA ALA A 135 5.35 -13.05 -13.26
C ALA A 135 6.43 -13.56 -14.21
N LYS A 136 7.58 -12.87 -14.30
CA LYS A 136 8.73 -13.30 -15.11
C LYS A 136 9.27 -14.65 -14.63
N GLU A 137 9.48 -14.82 -13.33
CA GLU A 137 9.96 -16.09 -12.77
C GLU A 137 8.97 -17.24 -13.00
N ILE A 138 7.67 -17.00 -12.82
CA ILE A 138 6.62 -18.00 -13.09
C ILE A 138 6.64 -18.39 -14.58
N SER A 139 6.72 -17.41 -15.49
CA SER A 139 6.77 -17.67 -16.93
C SER A 139 7.97 -18.54 -17.32
N GLN A 140 9.15 -18.25 -16.76
CA GLN A 140 10.36 -19.04 -16.99
C GLN A 140 10.21 -20.48 -16.50
N LEU A 141 9.58 -20.69 -15.33
CA LEU A 141 9.33 -22.04 -14.80
C LEU A 141 8.33 -22.82 -15.66
N ILE A 142 7.26 -22.19 -16.14
CA ILE A 142 6.28 -22.81 -17.05
C ILE A 142 6.95 -23.24 -18.36
N GLN A 143 7.80 -22.39 -18.93
CA GLN A 143 8.56 -22.71 -20.14
C GLN A 143 9.52 -23.87 -19.91
N ALA A 144 10.28 -23.86 -18.80
CA ALA A 144 11.21 -24.92 -18.45
C ALA A 144 10.51 -26.27 -18.20
N ALA A 145 9.29 -26.25 -17.68
CA ALA A 145 8.47 -27.45 -17.48
C ALA A 145 7.90 -28.05 -18.79
N GLY A 146 8.11 -27.39 -19.93
CA GLY A 146 7.60 -27.87 -21.22
C GLY A 146 6.08 -27.84 -21.33
N ILE A 147 5.38 -27.09 -20.46
CA ILE A 147 3.94 -26.93 -20.51
C ILE A 147 3.61 -26.11 -21.75
N LYS A 148 3.20 -26.78 -22.84
CA LYS A 148 2.71 -26.11 -24.05
C LYS A 148 1.51 -25.24 -23.69
N LYS A 149 1.45 -24.02 -24.23
CA LYS A 149 0.25 -23.18 -24.18
C LYS A 149 -0.93 -24.01 -24.70
N MET A 150 -1.91 -24.27 -23.84
CA MET A 150 -3.23 -24.66 -24.29
C MET A 150 -3.85 -23.41 -24.93
N ASN A 151 -3.91 -23.42 -26.26
CA ASN A 151 -4.60 -22.40 -27.03
C ASN A 151 -6.11 -22.51 -26.81
#